data_AF-A0A2S8D658-F1
#
_entry.id   AF-A0A2S8D658-F1
#
_cell.length_a   1.000
_cell.length_b   1.000
_cell.length_c   1.000
_cell.angle_alpha   90.00
_cell.angle_beta   90.00
_cell.angle_gamma   90.00
#
_symmetry.space_group_name_H-M   'P 1'
#
loop_
_entity.id
_entity.type
_entity.pdbx_description
1 polymer ?
#
loop_
_entity_poly.entity_id
_entity_poly.type
_entity_poly.pdbx_seq_one_letter_code
_entity_poly.pdbx_strand_id
1 'polypeptide(L)'
;MSENKSFSTAVPAVQISDSGLNVPDEADILSGRLADFSAALGGAMSTSLSSPQGQLASSESAIIADKNDQLLYIVNQINPDFSSGRFQDAIGRIYFLERRGATGTTVTATCTGLVGTLIPAGSMGQDEAGYKYVSQTSLSAHQGRLMRYF
;
A
#
# COMPACT_ATOMS: atom_id res chain seq x y z
N MET A 1 -16.42 38.23 -0.10
CA MET A 1 -16.76 37.50 -1.34
C MET A 1 -15.47 37.28 -2.08
N SER A 2 -14.92 36.05 -2.02
CA SER A 2 -13.68 35.73 -2.75
C SER A 2 -14.00 35.80 -4.24
N GLU A 3 -13.20 36.55 -4.98
CA GLU A 3 -13.21 36.57 -6.44
C GLU A 3 -13.06 35.12 -6.93
N ASN A 4 -14.10 34.57 -7.54
CA ASN A 4 -14.03 33.25 -8.16
C ASN A 4 -13.33 33.42 -9.50
N LYS A 5 -12.00 33.57 -9.46
CA LYS A 5 -11.16 33.61 -10.64
C LYS A 5 -11.23 32.23 -11.30
N SER A 6 -11.92 32.12 -12.43
CA SER A 6 -11.92 30.88 -13.20
C SER A 6 -10.54 30.69 -13.83
N PHE A 7 -9.76 29.75 -13.30
CA PHE A 7 -8.56 29.29 -13.96
C PHE A 7 -8.97 28.33 -15.08
N SER A 8 -8.57 28.62 -16.31
CA SER A 8 -8.76 27.73 -17.45
C SER A 8 -7.42 27.08 -17.78
N THR A 9 -7.44 25.80 -18.12
CA THR A 9 -6.28 25.03 -18.55
C THR A 9 -6.66 24.16 -19.75
N ALA A 10 -5.73 23.96 -20.66
CA ALA A 10 -5.83 22.99 -21.75
C ALA A 10 -5.47 21.57 -21.29
N VAL A 11 -4.99 21.38 -20.06
CA VAL A 11 -4.78 20.04 -19.47
C VAL A 11 -6.14 19.37 -19.29
N PRO A 12 -6.36 18.17 -19.87
CA PRO A 12 -7.60 17.45 -19.69
C PRO A 12 -7.85 17.10 -18.22
N ALA A 13 -9.09 17.23 -17.78
CA ALA A 13 -9.49 16.90 -16.42
C ALA A 13 -9.82 15.41 -16.29
N VAL A 14 -9.55 14.84 -15.12
CA VAL A 14 -10.05 13.51 -14.72
C VAL A 14 -11.58 13.52 -14.72
N GLN A 15 -12.19 12.45 -15.23
CA GLN A 15 -13.65 12.30 -15.32
C GLN A 15 -14.12 11.13 -14.47
N ILE A 16 -15.23 11.30 -13.76
CA ILE A 16 -15.92 10.19 -13.09
C ILE A 16 -17.09 9.79 -13.98
N SER A 17 -17.11 8.52 -14.38
CA SER A 17 -18.20 7.93 -15.17
C SER A 17 -18.77 6.69 -14.47
N ASP A 18 -19.80 6.09 -15.07
CA ASP A 18 -20.39 4.85 -14.57
C ASP A 18 -19.40 3.67 -14.55
N SER A 19 -18.33 3.73 -15.34
CA SER A 19 -17.25 2.74 -15.34
C SER A 19 -16.14 3.03 -14.31
N GLY A 20 -16.26 4.11 -13.55
CA GLY A 20 -15.28 4.53 -12.53
C GLY A 20 -14.51 5.80 -12.90
N LEU A 21 -13.29 5.93 -12.37
CA LEU A 21 -12.42 7.06 -12.63
C LEU A 21 -11.67 6.88 -13.95
N ASN A 22 -11.82 7.83 -14.87
CA ASN A 22 -11.04 7.91 -16.09
C ASN A 22 -10.01 9.04 -15.98
N VAL A 23 -8.73 8.65 -16.03
CA VAL A 23 -7.58 9.54 -15.96
C VAL A 23 -7.04 9.75 -17.37
N PRO A 24 -6.74 11.00 -17.78
CA PRO A 24 -6.15 11.27 -19.10
C PRO A 24 -4.72 10.74 -19.21
N ASP A 25 -4.31 10.40 -20.43
CA ASP A 25 -2.96 9.96 -20.72
C ASP A 25 -1.92 11.06 -20.45
N GLU A 26 -0.73 10.68 -20.01
CA GLU A 26 0.36 11.62 -19.70
C GLU A 26 0.76 12.46 -20.92
N ALA A 27 0.66 11.90 -22.13
CA ALA A 27 0.91 12.63 -23.38
C ALA A 27 -0.11 13.76 -23.62
N ASP A 28 -1.37 13.56 -23.25
CA ASP A 28 -2.42 14.58 -23.37
C ASP A 28 -2.27 15.65 -22.30
N ILE A 29 -1.87 15.27 -21.08
CA ILE A 29 -1.51 16.20 -20.00
C ILE A 29 -0.35 17.11 -20.47
N LEU A 30 0.71 16.52 -21.04
CA LEU A 30 1.86 17.26 -21.57
C LEU A 30 1.48 18.20 -22.70
N SER A 31 0.66 17.74 -23.62
CA SER A 31 0.16 18.56 -24.73
C SER A 31 -0.65 19.75 -24.22
N GLY A 32 -1.53 19.54 -23.24
CA GLY A 32 -2.28 20.60 -22.57
C GLY A 32 -1.38 21.59 -21.82
N ARG A 33 -0.33 21.10 -21.14
CA ARG A 33 0.60 21.95 -20.40
C ARG A 33 1.43 22.83 -21.33
N LEU A 34 1.91 22.29 -22.45
CA LEU A 34 2.58 23.05 -23.50
C LEU A 34 1.66 24.09 -24.13
N ALA A 35 0.38 23.76 -24.35
CA ALA A 35 -0.61 24.69 -24.88
C ALA A 35 -0.84 25.87 -23.93
N ASP A 36 -0.94 25.61 -22.63
CA ASP A 36 -1.08 26.68 -21.63
C ASP A 36 0.16 27.59 -21.58
N PHE A 37 1.37 27.01 -21.65
CA PHE A 37 2.60 27.82 -21.74
C PHE A 37 2.65 28.66 -23.02
N SER A 38 2.27 28.06 -24.16
CA SER A 38 2.19 28.77 -25.44
C SER A 38 1.21 29.95 -25.38
N ALA A 39 0.04 29.75 -24.78
CA ALA A 39 -0.96 30.79 -24.59
C ALA A 39 -0.47 31.92 -23.66
N ALA A 40 0.25 31.56 -22.58
CA ALA A 40 0.77 32.54 -21.62
C ALA A 40 1.96 33.36 -22.16
N LEU A 41 2.80 32.76 -23.00
CA LEU A 41 4.07 33.35 -23.46
C LEU A 41 4.00 33.93 -24.89
N GLY A 42 2.84 33.84 -25.55
CA GLY A 42 2.59 34.53 -26.82
C GLY A 42 2.87 33.72 -28.09
N GLY A 43 2.61 32.40 -28.08
CA GLY A 43 2.50 31.55 -29.28
C GLY A 43 3.81 31.19 -30.00
N ALA A 44 4.88 31.94 -29.79
CA ALA A 44 6.19 31.75 -30.45
C ALA A 44 7.21 30.96 -29.59
N MET A 45 6.74 30.25 -28.57
CA MET A 45 7.59 29.48 -27.67
C MET A 45 8.03 28.15 -28.31
N SER A 46 9.27 27.72 -28.04
CA SER A 46 9.72 26.37 -28.41
C SER A 46 8.96 25.30 -27.63
N THR A 47 8.38 24.34 -28.33
CA THR A 47 7.72 23.15 -27.75
C THR A 47 8.68 21.97 -27.62
N SER A 48 9.96 22.16 -27.95
CA SER A 48 10.97 21.11 -27.77
C SER A 48 11.04 20.70 -26.31
N LEU A 49 11.00 19.39 -26.05
CA LEU A 49 11.17 18.87 -24.69
C LEU A 49 12.54 19.19 -24.09
N SER A 50 13.55 19.51 -24.90
CA SER A 50 14.87 19.97 -24.43
C SER A 50 14.95 21.47 -24.13
N SER A 51 13.91 22.24 -24.46
CA SER A 51 13.84 23.64 -24.06
C SER A 51 13.53 23.78 -22.56
N PRO A 52 13.86 24.91 -21.92
CA PRO A 52 13.46 25.15 -20.54
C PRO A 52 11.95 24.98 -20.31
N GLN A 53 11.13 25.45 -21.26
CA GLN A 53 9.66 25.35 -21.14
C GLN A 53 9.16 23.92 -21.36
N GLY A 54 9.80 23.16 -22.25
CA GLY A 54 9.51 21.75 -22.44
C GLY A 54 9.87 20.89 -21.22
N GLN A 55 10.98 21.19 -20.54
CA GLN A 55 11.36 20.53 -19.30
C GLN A 55 10.39 20.86 -18.15
N LEU A 56 9.97 22.13 -18.03
CA LEU A 56 8.95 22.54 -17.05
C LEU A 56 7.62 21.85 -17.30
N ALA A 57 7.12 21.88 -18.54
CA ALA A 57 5.88 21.20 -18.91
C ALA A 57 5.95 19.69 -18.66
N SER A 58 7.09 19.05 -18.95
CA SER A 58 7.32 17.63 -18.66
C SER A 58 7.27 17.34 -17.16
N SER A 59 7.99 18.12 -16.35
CA SER A 59 8.00 17.94 -14.89
C SER A 59 6.61 18.17 -14.28
N GLU A 60 5.87 19.17 -14.75
CA GLU A 60 4.51 19.43 -14.28
C GLU A 60 3.55 18.32 -14.69
N SER A 61 3.70 17.78 -15.90
CA SER A 61 2.88 16.66 -16.39
C SER A 61 3.12 15.40 -15.58
N ALA A 62 4.38 15.08 -15.25
CA ALA A 62 4.71 13.95 -14.38
C ALA A 62 4.10 14.10 -12.98
N ILE A 63 4.10 15.32 -12.41
CA ILE A 63 3.46 15.59 -11.11
C ILE A 63 1.93 15.38 -11.20
N ILE A 64 1.29 15.87 -12.27
CA ILE A 64 -0.15 15.71 -12.49
C ILE A 64 -0.49 14.23 -12.69
N ALA A 65 0.29 13.50 -13.48
CA ALA A 65 0.14 12.07 -13.70
C ALA A 65 0.25 11.28 -12.38
N ASP A 66 1.27 11.55 -11.55
CA ASP A 66 1.42 10.91 -10.23
C ASP A 66 0.21 11.18 -9.31
N LYS A 67 -0.35 12.40 -9.33
CA LYS A 67 -1.57 12.69 -8.57
C LYS A 67 -2.77 11.91 -9.11
N ASN A 68 -2.92 11.83 -10.42
CA ASN A 68 -4.00 11.09 -11.03
C ASN A 68 -3.90 9.57 -10.75
N ASP A 69 -2.69 9.02 -10.77
CA ASP A 69 -2.41 7.62 -10.41
C ASP A 69 -2.77 7.33 -8.95
N GLN A 70 -2.42 8.25 -8.04
CA GLN A 70 -2.81 8.14 -6.63
C GLN A 70 -4.33 8.19 -6.44
N LEU A 71 -5.01 9.06 -7.20
CA LEU A 71 -6.48 9.12 -7.17
C LEU A 71 -7.10 7.82 -7.70
N LEU A 72 -6.59 7.29 -8.81
CA LEU A 72 -7.02 6.03 -9.39
C LEU A 72 -6.80 4.87 -8.41
N TYR A 73 -5.65 4.83 -7.75
CA TYR A 73 -5.36 3.86 -6.71
C TYR A 73 -6.41 3.91 -5.60
N ILE A 74 -6.70 5.09 -5.04
CA ILE A 74 -7.68 5.28 -3.97
C ILE A 74 -9.07 4.84 -4.41
N VAL A 75 -9.51 5.21 -5.61
CA VAL A 75 -10.83 4.82 -6.13
C VAL A 75 -10.90 3.29 -6.29
N ASN A 76 -9.85 2.66 -6.81
CA ASN A 76 -9.79 1.20 -6.92
C ASN A 76 -9.81 0.49 -5.56
N GLN A 77 -9.31 1.13 -4.49
CA GLN A 77 -9.38 0.55 -3.14
C GLN A 77 -10.81 0.47 -2.57
N ILE A 78 -11.81 1.12 -3.17
CA ILE A 78 -13.21 1.03 -2.76
C ILE A 78 -13.82 -0.32 -3.18
N ASN A 79 -13.37 -0.88 -4.30
CA ASN A 79 -13.85 -2.18 -4.76
C ASN A 79 -13.17 -3.29 -3.91
N PRO A 80 -13.94 -4.15 -3.21
CA PRO A 80 -13.39 -5.23 -2.39
C PRO A 80 -12.44 -6.16 -3.16
N ASP A 81 -12.71 -6.41 -4.44
CA ASP A 81 -11.92 -7.32 -5.30
C ASP A 81 -10.51 -6.77 -5.61
N PHE A 82 -10.34 -5.45 -5.58
CA PHE A 82 -9.08 -4.76 -5.87
C PHE A 82 -8.43 -4.12 -4.62
N SER A 83 -9.17 -4.05 -3.51
CA SER A 83 -8.71 -3.45 -2.26
C SER A 83 -7.62 -4.29 -1.58
N SER A 84 -6.69 -3.62 -0.90
CA SER A 84 -5.58 -4.24 -0.17
C SER A 84 -5.25 -3.49 1.12
N GLY A 85 -4.50 -4.14 2.01
CA GLY A 85 -4.00 -3.54 3.24
C GLY A 85 -5.11 -2.95 4.13
N ARG A 86 -4.93 -1.70 4.56
CA ARG A 86 -5.86 -1.02 5.47
C ARG A 86 -7.24 -0.74 4.85
N PHE A 87 -7.32 -0.51 3.54
CA PHE A 87 -8.59 -0.31 2.86
C PHE A 87 -9.42 -1.60 2.87
N GLN A 88 -8.78 -2.73 2.55
CA GLN A 88 -9.42 -4.04 2.63
C GLN A 88 -9.87 -4.37 4.07
N ASP A 89 -9.04 -4.06 5.07
CA ASP A 89 -9.42 -4.24 6.48
C ASP A 89 -10.65 -3.42 6.86
N ALA A 90 -10.74 -2.17 6.36
CA ALA A 90 -11.89 -1.30 6.60
C ALA A 90 -13.16 -1.85 5.93
N ILE A 91 -13.07 -2.33 4.69
CA ILE A 91 -14.19 -2.98 3.99
C ILE A 91 -14.64 -4.23 4.75
N GLY A 92 -13.72 -5.08 5.20
CA GLY A 92 -14.03 -6.27 5.99
C GLY A 92 -14.80 -5.95 7.27
N ARG A 93 -14.43 -4.86 7.96
CA ARG A 93 -15.10 -4.42 9.19
C ARG A 93 -16.56 -4.03 8.97
N ILE A 94 -16.95 -3.56 7.79
CA ILE A 94 -18.37 -3.30 7.45
C ILE A 94 -19.19 -4.60 7.51
N TYR A 95 -18.56 -5.73 7.20
CA TYR A 95 -19.15 -7.07 7.28
C TYR A 95 -18.84 -7.79 8.61
N PHE A 96 -18.42 -7.05 9.65
CA PHE A 96 -18.03 -7.58 10.95
C PHE A 96 -16.87 -8.59 10.88
N LEU A 97 -16.04 -8.51 9.83
CA LEU A 97 -14.84 -9.32 9.66
C LEU A 97 -13.63 -8.56 10.20
N GLU A 98 -12.77 -9.28 10.92
CA GLU A 98 -11.48 -8.77 11.37
C GLU A 98 -10.35 -9.61 10.79
N ARG A 99 -9.27 -8.96 10.36
CA ARG A 99 -8.07 -9.67 9.92
C ARG A 99 -7.49 -10.42 11.12
N ARG A 100 -7.42 -11.75 11.00
CA ARG A 100 -6.75 -12.59 12.00
C ARG A 100 -5.27 -12.20 12.06
N GLY A 101 -4.82 -11.78 13.24
CA GLY A 101 -3.40 -11.51 13.48
C GLY A 101 -2.55 -12.76 13.31
N ALA A 102 -1.27 -12.57 13.03
CA ALA A 102 -0.31 -13.67 13.05
C ALA A 102 -0.32 -14.32 14.43
N THR A 103 -0.60 -15.62 14.48
CA THR A 103 -0.57 -16.39 15.74
C THR A 103 0.63 -17.32 15.71
N GLY A 104 1.40 -17.35 16.81
CA GLY A 104 2.56 -18.23 16.95
C GLY A 104 2.24 -19.70 16.71
N THR A 105 3.14 -20.41 16.01
CA THR A 105 2.99 -21.84 15.73
C THR A 105 3.03 -22.64 17.03
N THR A 106 1.98 -23.40 17.34
CA THR A 106 1.98 -24.33 18.49
C THR A 106 2.53 -25.69 18.07
N VAL A 107 3.47 -26.27 18.82
CA VAL A 107 4.05 -27.59 18.51
C VAL A 107 4.12 -28.46 19.77
N THR A 108 3.76 -29.74 19.65
CA THR A 108 3.97 -30.68 20.76
C THR A 108 5.36 -31.28 20.62
N ALA A 109 6.17 -31.26 21.68
CA ALA A 109 7.53 -31.79 21.65
C ALA A 109 7.72 -32.81 22.77
N THR A 110 8.22 -33.99 22.42
CA THR A 110 8.55 -35.01 23.40
C THR A 110 9.93 -34.72 23.98
N CYS A 111 9.99 -34.39 25.27
CA CYS A 111 11.24 -34.20 26.00
C CYS A 111 11.60 -35.47 26.77
N THR A 112 12.75 -36.05 26.47
CA THR A 112 13.32 -37.19 27.20
C THR A 112 14.48 -36.72 28.08
N GLY A 113 14.63 -37.31 29.26
CA GLY A 113 15.65 -36.91 30.23
C GLY A 113 15.52 -37.68 31.54
N LEU A 114 16.23 -37.23 32.58
CA LEU A 114 16.11 -37.83 33.91
C LEU A 114 14.68 -37.67 34.44
N VAL A 115 14.08 -38.79 34.86
CA VAL A 115 12.69 -38.85 35.36
C VAL A 115 12.52 -37.86 36.52
N GLY A 116 11.46 -37.06 36.45
CA GLY A 116 11.13 -36.06 37.47
C GLY A 116 11.83 -34.71 37.30
N THR A 117 12.68 -34.54 36.28
CA THR A 117 13.25 -33.23 35.94
C THR A 117 12.14 -32.28 35.51
N LEU A 118 11.98 -31.17 36.23
CA LEU A 118 11.05 -30.10 35.91
C LEU A 118 11.60 -29.23 34.78
N ILE A 119 10.83 -29.09 33.70
CA ILE A 119 11.03 -28.11 32.65
C ILE A 119 10.09 -26.94 32.96
N PRO A 120 10.59 -25.78 33.43
CA PRO A 120 9.72 -24.67 33.77
C PRO A 120 9.07 -24.04 32.53
N ALA A 121 7.91 -23.40 32.73
CA ALA A 121 7.35 -22.49 31.73
C ALA A 121 8.41 -21.42 31.36
N GLY A 122 8.48 -21.04 30.10
CA GLY A 122 9.54 -20.16 29.59
C GLY A 122 10.79 -20.88 29.07
N SER A 123 10.91 -22.21 29.25
CA SER A 123 12.02 -22.98 28.67
C SER A 123 12.03 -22.91 27.14
N MET A 124 13.19 -22.70 26.54
CA MET A 124 13.35 -22.59 25.08
C MET A 124 13.82 -23.90 24.44
N GLY A 125 13.18 -24.30 23.35
CA GLY A 125 13.64 -25.33 22.41
C GLY A 125 13.87 -24.72 21.03
N GLN A 126 14.74 -25.32 20.22
CA GLN A 126 15.04 -24.86 18.86
C GLN A 126 14.86 -26.02 17.87
N ASP A 127 14.29 -25.77 16.69
CA ASP A 127 14.23 -26.76 15.61
C ASP A 127 15.46 -26.73 14.69
N GLU A 128 15.55 -27.69 13.77
CA GLU A 128 16.66 -27.82 12.81
C GLU A 128 16.78 -26.62 11.86
N ALA A 129 15.69 -25.90 11.64
CA ALA A 129 15.65 -24.70 10.81
C ALA A 129 16.02 -23.41 11.58
N GLY A 130 16.33 -23.52 12.87
CA GLY A 130 16.78 -22.39 13.69
C GLY A 130 15.66 -21.62 14.41
N TYR A 131 14.41 -22.08 14.34
CA TYR A 131 13.30 -21.42 15.01
C TYR A 131 13.22 -21.79 16.48
N LYS A 132 12.93 -20.80 17.33
CA LYS A 132 12.87 -20.96 18.79
C LYS A 132 11.42 -21.05 19.27
N TYR A 133 11.18 -21.99 20.17
CA TYR A 133 9.89 -22.31 20.79
C TYR A 133 10.03 -22.19 22.29
N VAL A 134 8.98 -21.72 22.97
CA VAL A 134 8.94 -21.51 24.42
C VAL A 134 7.87 -22.42 25.03
N SER A 135 8.18 -23.08 26.13
CA SER A 135 7.18 -23.85 26.88
C SER A 135 6.16 -22.91 27.53
N GLN A 136 4.87 -23.16 27.32
CA GLN A 136 3.81 -22.32 27.92
C GLN A 136 3.44 -22.73 29.35
N THR A 137 3.80 -23.94 29.74
CA THR A 137 3.51 -24.48 31.08
C THR A 137 4.72 -25.22 31.61
N SER A 138 4.80 -25.40 32.92
CA SER A 138 5.83 -26.24 33.52
C SER A 138 5.45 -27.70 33.37
N LEU A 139 6.39 -28.55 32.98
CA LEU A 139 6.13 -29.95 32.64
C LEU A 139 7.33 -30.83 33.03
N SER A 140 7.07 -32.05 33.47
CA SER A 140 8.11 -32.99 33.87
C SER A 140 8.56 -33.83 32.67
N ALA A 141 9.84 -34.22 32.64
CA ALA A 141 10.43 -35.06 31.59
C ALA A 141 9.74 -36.44 31.49
N HIS A 142 8.62 -36.48 30.74
CA HIS A 142 7.91 -37.65 30.23
C HIS A 142 6.85 -37.25 29.17
N GLN A 143 6.42 -35.98 29.09
CA GLN A 143 5.55 -35.43 28.02
C GLN A 143 5.44 -33.89 28.13
N GLY A 144 5.46 -33.17 27.00
CA GLY A 144 5.28 -31.70 27.01
C GLY A 144 4.75 -31.07 25.71
N ARG A 145 4.08 -29.91 25.82
CA ARG A 145 3.59 -29.13 24.67
C ARG A 145 4.26 -27.75 24.67
N LEU A 146 4.93 -27.39 23.57
CA LEU A 146 5.67 -26.13 23.39
C LEU A 146 4.88 -25.17 22.46
N MET A 147 5.13 -23.87 22.53
CA MET A 147 4.61 -22.91 21.54
C MET A 147 5.70 -21.98 21.04
N ARG A 148 5.69 -21.69 19.74
CA ARG A 148 6.53 -20.66 19.13
C ARG A 148 5.96 -19.29 19.47
N TYR A 149 6.79 -18.40 19.99
CA TYR A 149 6.50 -16.96 19.95
C TYR A 149 7.26 -16.36 18.77
N PHE A 150 6.60 -15.43 18.05
CA PHE A 150 7.26 -14.58 17.05
C PHE A 150 8.00 -13.45 17.75
#